data_AF-A0A9D0P3P2-F1
#
_entry.id   AF-A0A9D0P3P2-F1
#
_cell.length_a   1.000
_cell.length_b   1.000
_cell.length_c   1.000
_cell.angle_alpha   90.00
_cell.angle_beta   90.00
_cell.angle_gamma   90.00
#
_symmetry.space_group_name_H-M   'P 1'
#
loop_
_entity.id
_entity.type
_entity.pdbx_description
1 polymer ?
#
loop_
_entity_poly.entity_id
_entity_poly.type
_entity_poly.pdbx_seq_one_letter_code
_entity_poly.pdbx_strand_id
1 'polypeptide(L)' 'MNTATLDNVLADSNLFDAWAKVRGNKGCAGVDGQTLEEFARDLMANLDLLRMEVRSGSYRSLPLLRVYIDK' A
#
# COMPACT_ATOMS: atom_id res chain seq x y z
N MET A 1 -3.44 -19.08 -17.60
CA MET A 1 -2.91 -17.82 -17.05
C MET A 1 -4.01 -17.20 -16.23
N ASN A 2 -3.82 -17.03 -14.92
CA ASN A 2 -4.81 -16.34 -14.09
C ASN A 2 -4.56 -14.84 -14.26
N THR A 3 -5.30 -14.19 -15.15
CA THR A 3 -5.21 -12.73 -15.35
C THR A 3 -5.79 -12.04 -14.12
N ALA A 4 -4.95 -11.32 -13.38
CA ALA A 4 -5.41 -10.48 -12.28
C ALA A 4 -6.32 -9.38 -12.86
N THR A 5 -7.60 -9.42 -12.52
CA THR A 5 -8.54 -8.33 -12.80
C THR A 5 -8.37 -7.25 -11.75
N LEU A 6 -8.74 -6.00 -12.07
CA LEU A 6 -8.69 -4.91 -11.10
C LEU A 6 -9.55 -5.23 -9.86
N ASP A 7 -10.72 -5.84 -10.06
CA ASP A 7 -11.60 -6.25 -8.96
C ASP A 7 -10.93 -7.27 -8.03
N ASN A 8 -10.21 -8.26 -8.59
CA ASN A 8 -9.49 -9.25 -7.79
C ASN A 8 -8.31 -8.63 -7.04
N VAL A 9 -7.61 -7.66 -7.64
CA VAL A 9 -6.51 -6.93 -6.98
C VAL A 9 -7.03 -6.08 -5.83
N LEU A 10 -8.22 -5.48 -5.98
CA LEU A 10 -8.81 -4.59 -4.99
C LEU A 10 -9.72 -5.30 -3.99
N ALA A 11 -9.88 -6.62 -4.07
CA ALA A 11 -10.65 -7.40 -3.10
C ALA A 11 -10.08 -7.24 -1.67
N ASP A 12 -10.94 -7.23 -0.66
CA ASP A 12 -10.55 -7.01 0.75
C ASP A 12 -9.45 -7.97 1.17
N SER A 13 -9.65 -9.26 0.95
CA SER A 13 -8.68 -10.30 1.29
C SER A 13 -7.32 -10.05 0.65
N ASN A 14 -7.29 -9.63 -0.62
CA ASN A 14 -6.04 -9.38 -1.32
C ASN A 14 -5.31 -8.14 -0.78
N LEU A 15 -6.04 -7.07 -0.45
CA LEU A 15 -5.46 -5.87 0.16
C LEU A 15 -4.93 -6.14 1.59
N PHE A 16 -5.65 -6.93 2.39
CA PHE A 16 -5.18 -7.36 3.71
C PHE A 16 -3.92 -8.24 3.62
N ASP A 17 -3.89 -9.20 2.71
CA ASP A 17 -2.73 -10.05 2.47
C ASP A 17 -1.52 -9.24 1.98
N ALA A 18 -1.75 -8.26 1.10
CA ALA A 18 -0.73 -7.34 0.63
C ALA A 18 -0.18 -6.49 1.78
N TRP A 19 -1.04 -5.94 2.63
CA TRP A 19 -0.64 -5.22 3.84
C TRP A 19 0.21 -6.08 4.77
N ALA A 20 -0.19 -7.34 5.01
CA ALA A 20 0.56 -8.25 5.87
C ALA A 20 2.00 -8.46 5.36
N LYS A 21 2.19 -8.56 4.04
CA LYS A 21 3.52 -8.64 3.42
C LYS A 21 4.31 -7.34 3.60
N VAL A 22 3.70 -6.19 3.36
CA VAL A 22 4.34 -4.87 3.55
C VAL A 22 4.81 -4.70 5.00
N ARG A 23 3.94 -5.02 5.97
CA ARG A 23 4.28 -4.97 7.39
C ARG A 23 5.40 -5.96 7.74
N GLY A 24 5.40 -7.15 7.15
CA GLY A 24 6.43 -8.18 7.33
C GLY A 24 7.82 -7.75 6.85
N ASN A 25 7.90 -6.87 5.85
CA ASN A 25 9.17 -6.34 5.33
C ASN A 25 9.86 -5.36 6.29
N LYS A 26 9.13 -4.79 7.27
CA LYS A 26 9.67 -3.84 8.26
C LYS A 26 10.44 -2.67 7.64
N GLY A 27 9.96 -2.18 6.49
CA GLY A 27 10.57 -1.05 5.79
C GLY A 27 10.40 0.27 6.54
N CYS A 28 11.25 1.25 6.21
CA CYS A 28 11.10 2.62 6.68
C CYS A 28 9.98 3.36 5.94
N ALA A 29 9.53 4.49 6.51
CA ALA A 29 8.59 5.39 5.87
C ALA A 29 9.16 5.99 4.57
N GLY A 30 8.26 6.30 3.63
CA GLY A 30 8.58 6.94 2.36
C GLY A 30 8.72 8.46 2.45
N VAL A 31 8.54 9.13 1.30
CA VAL A 31 8.63 10.61 1.22
C VAL A 31 7.53 11.34 1.97
N ASP A 32 6.42 10.66 2.28
CA ASP A 32 5.30 11.17 3.07
C ASP A 32 5.51 11.05 4.59
N GLY A 33 6.56 10.31 5.01
CA GLY A 33 6.85 10.08 6.42
C GLY A 33 5.88 9.14 7.14
N GLN A 34 4.92 8.51 6.43
CA GLN A 34 3.96 7.61 7.07
C GLN A 34 4.62 6.27 7.42
N THR A 35 4.63 5.95 8.71
CA THR A 35 5.14 4.68 9.24
C THR A 35 4.13 3.54 9.12
N LEU A 36 4.60 2.30 9.28
CA LEU A 36 3.73 1.12 9.35
C LEU A 36 2.74 1.23 10.52
N GLU A 37 3.20 1.72 11.66
CA GLU A 37 2.39 1.90 12.86
C GLU A 37 1.29 2.94 12.61
N GLU A 38 1.63 4.07 11.99
CA GLU A 38 0.67 5.13 11.70
C GLU A 38 -0.41 4.68 10.70
N PHE A 39 -0.02 3.97 9.65
CA PHE A 39 -0.96 3.39 8.68
C PHE A 39 -1.85 2.33 9.34
N ALA A 40 -1.31 1.51 10.24
CA ALA A 40 -2.05 0.45 10.92
C ALA A 40 -3.08 0.96 11.94
N ARG A 41 -2.97 2.22 12.42
CA ARG A 41 -3.92 2.79 13.38
C ARG A 41 -5.36 2.74 12.90
N ASP A 42 -5.57 2.96 11.60
CA ASP A 42 -6.86 2.79 10.95
C ASP A 42 -6.69 2.05 9.62
N LEU A 43 -6.24 0.79 9.75
CA LEU A 43 -5.93 -0.05 8.60
C LEU A 43 -7.12 -0.18 7.63
N MET A 44 -8.32 -0.36 8.16
CA MET A 44 -9.52 -0.53 7.33
C MET A 44 -9.81 0.73 6.52
N ALA A 45 -9.86 1.90 7.16
CA ALA A 45 -10.13 3.15 6.46
C ALA A 45 -9.05 3.46 5.41
N ASN A 46 -7.78 3.19 5.73
CA ASN A 46 -6.68 3.44 4.81
C ASN A 46 -6.72 2.51 3.59
N LEU A 47 -7.05 1.22 3.76
CA LEU A 47 -7.22 0.29 2.64
C LEU A 47 -8.46 0.64 1.80
N ASP A 48 -9.55 1.06 2.41
CA ASP A 48 -10.75 1.50 1.70
C ASP A 48 -10.53 2.79 0.90
N LEU A 49 -9.79 3.75 1.48
CA LEU A 49 -9.37 4.97 0.77
C LEU A 49 -8.54 4.61 -0.46
N LEU A 50 -7.50 3.78 -0.29
CA LEU A 50 -6.65 3.32 -1.40
C LEU A 50 -7.48 2.62 -2.48
N ARG A 51 -8.38 1.72 -2.10
CA ARG A 51 -9.31 1.07 -3.03
C ARG A 51 -10.12 2.09 -3.81
N MET A 52 -10.74 3.05 -3.11
CA MET A 52 -11.58 4.06 -3.74
C MET A 52 -10.78 4.90 -4.74
N GLU A 53 -9.59 5.36 -4.38
CA GLU A 53 -8.72 6.14 -5.24
C GLU A 53 -8.27 5.36 -6.49
N VAL A 54 -7.96 4.07 -6.34
CA VAL A 54 -7.58 3.24 -7.49
C VAL A 54 -8.78 2.99 -8.39
N ARG A 55 -9.98 2.68 -7.84
CA ARG A 55 -11.20 2.47 -8.64
C ARG A 55 -11.66 3.73 -9.38
N SER A 56 -11.54 4.89 -8.75
CA SER A 56 -11.94 6.17 -9.35
C SER A 56 -10.92 6.71 -10.36
N GLY A 57 -9.71 6.12 -10.41
CA GLY A 57 -8.59 6.61 -11.21
C GLY A 57 -7.91 7.86 -10.62
N SER A 58 -8.24 8.26 -9.40
CA SER A 58 -7.62 9.40 -8.71
C SER A 58 -6.30 9.07 -8.04
N TYR A 59 -5.97 7.78 -7.83
CA TYR A 59 -4.72 7.37 -7.20
C TYR A 59 -3.50 7.92 -7.95
N ARG A 60 -2.55 8.50 -7.21
CA ARG A 60 -1.27 8.98 -7.71
C ARG A 60 -0.17 8.51 -6.77
N SER A 61 0.70 7.63 -7.25
CA SER A 61 1.86 7.20 -6.48
C SER A 61 2.81 8.37 -6.21
N LEU A 62 3.30 8.47 -4.99
CA LEU A 62 4.36 9.41 -4.62
C LEU A 62 5.72 8.96 -5.18
N PRO A 63 6.67 9.90 -5.39
CA PRO A 63 8.04 9.53 -5.75
C PRO A 63 8.69 8.68 -4.65
N LEU A 64 9.62 7.80 -5.05
CA LEU A 64 10.37 6.98 -4.10
C LEU A 64 11.34 7.83 -3.27
N LEU A 65 11.47 7.52 -1.98
CA LEU A 65 12.49 8.12 -1.11
C LEU A 65 13.85 7.57 -1.51
N ARG A 66 14.78 8.47 -1.88
CA ARG A 66 16.16 8.09 -2.20
C ARG A 66 16.95 7.97 -0.90
N VAL A 67 17.47 6.78 -0.64
CA VAL A 67 18.36 6.51 0.49
C VAL A 67 19.72 6.08 -0.07
N TYR A 68 20.78 6.71 0.40
CA TYR A 68 22.14 6.25 0.10
C TYR A 68 22.45 5.02 0.96
N ILE A 69 22.84 3.93 0.30
CA ILE A 69 23.25 2.68 0.94
C ILE A 69 24.69 2.43 0.48
N ASP A 70 25.60 2.39 1.43
CA ASP A 70 26.98 1.96 1.16
C ASP A 70 26.98 0.47 0.80
N LYS A 71 27.76 0.07 -0.21
CA LYS A 71 27.72 -1.29 -0.78
C LYS A 71 28.85 -2.17 -0.26
#